data_AF-A0A386C876-F1
#
_entry.id   AF-A0A386C876-F1
#
_cell.length_a   1.000
_cell.length_b   1.000
_cell.length_c   1.000
_cell.angle_alpha   90.00
_cell.angle_beta   90.00
_cell.angle_gamma   90.00
#
_symmetry.space_group_name_H-M   'P 1'
#
loop_
_entity.id
_entity.type
_entity.pdbx_description
1 polymer ?
#
loop_
_entity_poly.entity_id
_entity_poly.type
_entity_poly.pdbx_seq_one_letter_code
_entity_poly.pdbx_strand_id
1 'polypeptide(L)' 'NKAAIVAATLVPVLMHPREALAATIWFSAITWLSIRTRWIWPCIVAHATTNLLLGGYVVISGQWWLM' A
#
# COMPACT_ATOMS: atom_id res chain seq x y z
N ASN A 1 1.10 -8.27 -18.44
CA ASN A 1 0.67 -6.97 -19.01
C ASN A 1 1.46 -5.86 -18.33
N LYS A 2 2.37 -5.18 -19.05
CA LYS A 2 3.25 -4.13 -18.48
C LYS A 2 2.47 -2.89 -18.02
N ALA A 3 1.42 -2.51 -18.76
CA ALA A 3 0.59 -1.36 -18.42
C ALA A 3 -0.13 -1.54 -17.07
N ALA A 4 -0.62 -2.75 -16.78
CA ALA A 4 -1.28 -3.05 -15.50
C ALA A 4 -0.34 -2.90 -14.29
N ILE A 5 0.91 -3.33 -14.42
CA ILE A 5 1.94 -3.18 -13.37
C ILE A 5 2.24 -1.71 -13.13
N VAL A 6 2.41 -0.94 -14.20
CA VAL A 6 2.66 0.51 -14.12
C VAL A 6 1.46 1.23 -13.49
N ALA A 7 0.24 0.91 -13.91
CA ALA A 7 -0.98 1.51 -13.37
C ALA A 7 -1.17 1.18 -11.88
N ALA A 8 -0.98 -0.09 -11.49
CA ALA A 8 -1.15 -0.54 -10.11
C ALA A 8 -0.14 0.10 -9.14
N THR A 9 1.02 0.53 -9.63
CA THR A 9 2.02 1.20 -8.80
C THR A 9 1.94 2.73 -8.88
N LEU A 10 1.92 3.32 -10.08
CA LEU A 10 2.06 4.77 -10.24
C LEU A 10 0.80 5.55 -9.93
N VAL A 11 -0.39 5.06 -10.31
CA VAL A 11 -1.65 5.76 -10.06
C VAL A 11 -1.84 6.03 -8.56
N PRO A 12 -1.71 5.04 -7.65
CA PRO A 12 -1.88 5.31 -6.23
C PRO A 12 -0.75 6.17 -5.65
N VAL A 13 0.50 6.03 -6.11
CA VAL A 13 1.59 6.92 -5.67
C VAL A 13 1.28 8.39 -5.96
N LEU A 14 0.74 8.68 -7.14
CA LEU A 14 0.35 10.04 -7.52
C LEU A 14 -0.86 10.57 -6.71
N MET A 15 -1.67 9.68 -6.13
CA MET A 15 -2.77 10.04 -5.23
C MET A 15 -2.32 10.38 -3.80
N HIS A 16 -1.08 10.03 -3.43
CA HIS A 16 -0.49 10.29 -2.12
C HIS A 16 0.75 11.20 -2.22
N PRO A 17 0.61 12.46 -2.66
CA PRO A 17 1.75 13.34 -2.93
C PRO A 17 2.53 13.73 -1.66
N ARG A 18 1.88 13.76 -0.49
CA ARG A 18 2.53 14.11 0.79
C ARG A 18 3.34 12.94 1.35
N GLU A 19 2.89 11.72 1.09
CA GLU A 19 3.49 10.46 1.54
C GLU A 19 4.19 9.74 0.39
N ALA A 20 4.63 10.46 -0.65
CA ALA A 20 5.07 9.89 -1.92
C ALA A 20 6.15 8.80 -1.77
N LEU A 21 7.08 8.97 -0.83
CA LEU A 21 8.11 7.96 -0.55
C LEU A 21 7.49 6.67 0.04
N ALA A 22 6.65 6.81 1.07
CA ALA A 22 5.99 5.67 1.73
C ALA A 22 5.05 4.96 0.76
N ALA A 23 4.26 5.72 0.00
CA ALA A 23 3.39 5.21 -1.05
C ALA A 23 4.19 4.46 -2.12
N THR A 24 5.31 5.02 -2.61
CA THR A 24 6.14 4.37 -3.63
C THR A 24 6.66 3.03 -3.16
N ILE A 25 7.17 2.97 -1.93
CA ILE A 25 7.68 1.72 -1.33
C ILE A 25 6.55 0.70 -1.19
N TRP A 26 5.42 1.11 -0.60
CA TRP A 26 4.30 0.22 -0.32
C TRP A 26 3.64 -0.34 -1.59
N PHE A 27 3.25 0.52 -2.54
CA PHE A 27 2.59 0.07 -3.76
C PHE A 27 3.52 -0.74 -4.66
N SER A 28 4.82 -0.44 -4.69
CA SER A 28 5.80 -1.28 -5.38
C SER A 28 5.91 -2.67 -4.75
N ALA A 29 5.91 -2.76 -3.41
CA ALA A 29 5.96 -4.03 -2.70
C ALA A 29 4.70 -4.88 -2.91
N ILE A 30 3.51 -4.28 -2.88
CA ILE A 30 2.24 -4.98 -3.16
C ILE A 30 2.17 -5.45 -4.60
N THR A 31 2.55 -4.62 -5.57
CA THR A 31 2.61 -5.00 -6.98
C THR A 31 3.59 -6.16 -7.19
N TRP A 32 4.77 -6.11 -6.56
CA TRP A 32 5.74 -7.20 -6.60
C TRP A 32 5.21 -8.50 -5.97
N LEU A 33 4.56 -8.41 -4.81
CA LEU A 33 3.95 -9.55 -4.12
C LEU A 33 2.87 -10.22 -5.00
N SER A 34 2.05 -9.42 -5.66
CA SER A 34 1.02 -9.89 -6.61
C SER A 34 1.65 -10.65 -7.78
N ILE A 35 2.70 -10.10 -8.40
CA ILE A 35 3.41 -10.74 -9.52
C ILE A 35 4.07 -12.05 -9.08
N ARG A 36 4.68 -12.06 -7.89
CA ARG A 36 5.44 -13.21 -7.37
C ARG A 36 4.54 -14.37 -6.98
N THR A 37 3.44 -14.09 -6.28
CA THR A 37 2.56 -15.12 -5.72
C THR A 37 1.48 -15.57 -6.71
N ARG A 38 1.13 -14.71 -7.69
CA ARG A 38 -0.01 -14.91 -8.59
C ARG A 38 -1.30 -15.27 -7.85
N TRP A 39 -1.43 -14.77 -6.63
CA TRP A 39 -2.54 -15.05 -5.73
C TRP A 39 -2.92 -13.77 -5.00
N ILE A 40 -4.21 -13.50 -4.87
CA ILE A 40 -4.69 -12.22 -4.32
C ILE A 40 -4.64 -12.17 -2.79
N TRP A 41 -4.71 -13.32 -2.12
CA TRP A 41 -4.76 -13.40 -0.66
C TRP A 41 -3.55 -12.80 0.06
N PRO A 42 -2.30 -13.02 -0.37
CA PRO A 42 -1.15 -12.35 0.21
C PRO A 42 -1.26 -10.82 0.18
N CYS A 43 -1.81 -10.25 -0.91
CA CYS A 43 -2.07 -8.81 -1.00
C CYS A 43 -3.17 -8.36 -0.04
N ILE A 44 -4.26 -9.13 0.08
CA ILE A 44 -5.36 -8.84 1.01
C ILE A 44 -4.85 -8.85 2.46
N VAL A 45 -4.09 -9.89 2.83
CA VAL A 45 -3.55 -10.02 4.19
C VAL A 45 -2.54 -8.92 4.48
N ALA A 46 -1.64 -8.61 3.54
CA ALA A 46 -0.70 -7.49 3.70
C ALA A 46 -1.45 -6.16 3.91
N HIS A 47 -2.48 -5.91 3.10
CA HIS A 47 -3.30 -4.70 3.21
C HIS A 47 -4.05 -4.62 4.53
N ALA A 48 -4.74 -5.70 4.93
CA ALA A 48 -5.45 -5.76 6.20
C ALA A 48 -4.51 -5.54 7.40
N THR A 49 -3.32 -6.15 7.36
CA THR A 49 -2.31 -6.04 8.42
C THR A 49 -1.83 -4.62 8.59
N THR A 50 -1.48 -3.92 7.49
CA THR A 50 -1.02 -2.54 7.59
C THR A 50 -2.11 -1.56 8.00
N ASN A 51 -3.35 -1.78 7.56
CA ASN A 51 -4.48 -0.97 8.03
C ASN A 51 -4.74 -1.18 9.51
N LEU A 52 -4.64 -2.41 10.01
CA LEU A 52 -4.78 -2.69 11.43
C LEU A 52 -3.69 -2.01 12.26
N LEU A 53 -2.43 -2.09 11.81
CA LEU A 53 -1.30 -1.44 12.46
C LEU A 53 -1.43 0.09 12.43
N LEU A 54 -1.79 0.67 11.28
CA LEU A 54 -1.99 2.11 11.14
C LEU A 54 -3.17 2.60 11.99
N GLY A 55 -4.29 1.88 11.98
CA GLY A 55 -5.45 2.18 12.83
C GLY A 55 -5.11 2.09 14.32
N GLY A 56 -4.39 1.04 14.73
CA GLY A 56 -3.90 0.92 16.11
C GLY A 56 -2.96 2.06 16.49
N TYR A 57 -2.02 2.42 15.61
CA TYR A 57 -1.15 3.58 15.83
C TYR A 57 -1.95 4.87 16.00
N VAL A 58 -2.94 5.13 15.15
CA VAL A 58 -3.79 6.33 15.23
C VAL A 58 -4.56 6.38 16.56
N VAL A 59 -5.16 5.26 16.99
CA VAL A 59 -5.90 5.19 18.26
C VAL A 59 -4.98 5.44 19.46
N ILE A 60 -3.76 4.90 19.45
CA ILE A 60 -2.80 5.04 20.56
C ILE A 60 -2.17 6.43 20.60
N SER A 61 -1.78 6.97 19.45
CA SER A 61 -1.01 8.21 19.35
C SER A 61 -1.88 9.46 19.18
N GLY A 62 -3.15 9.31 18.78
CA GLY A 62 -4.04 10.41 18.43
C GLY A 62 -3.65 11.15 17.14
N GLN A 63 -2.68 10.65 16.35
CA GLN A 63 -2.13 11.33 15.18
C GLN A 63 -2.93 10.97 13.91
N TRP A 64 -4.10 11.60 13.73
CA TRP A 64 -5.03 11.30 12.63
C TRP A 64 -4.57 11.75 11.25
N TRP A 65 -3.54 12.60 11.13
CA TRP A 65 -3.10 13.14 9.83
C TRP A 65 -2.41 12.12 8.92
N LEU A 66 -2.23 10.88 9.40
CA LEU A 66 -1.69 9.75 8.64
C LEU A 66 -2.80 8.86 8.04
N MET A 67 -4.07 9.15 8.36
CA MET A 67 -5.26 8.61 7.67
C MET A 67 -5.74 9.59 6.61
#